data_AF-A0A9P4HKI7-F1
#
_entry.id   AF-A0A9P4HKI7-F1
#
_cell.length_a   1.000
_cell.length_b   1.000
_cell.length_c   1.000
_cell.angle_alpha   90.00
_cell.angle_beta   90.00
_cell.angle_gamma   90.00
#
_symmetry.space_group_name_H-M   'P 1'
#
loop_
_entity.id
_entity.type
_entity.pdbx_description
1 polymer ?
#
loop_
_entity_poly.entity_id
_entity_poly.type
_entity_poly.pdbx_seq_one_letter_code
_entity_poly.pdbx_strand_id
1 'polypeptide(L)'
;MPSAKFTQTYNKVSKMGEKLKAAGKTGPSNDEQLHLYAYAKVAQGQDFSAAKKPGMFDLTGKAKYNKWKEVADAGTSQKQADDKYVALGEELLAKHDK
;
A
#
# COMPACT_ATOMS: atom_id res chain seq x y z
N MET A 1 2.37 -3.76 15.67
CA MET A 1 2.79 -2.37 15.35
C MET A 1 3.81 -2.45 14.22
N PRO A 2 3.71 -1.59 13.20
CA PRO A 2 4.67 -1.57 12.11
C PRO A 2 6.07 -1.13 12.56
N SER A 3 7.08 -1.54 11.81
CA SER A 3 8.49 -1.25 12.05
C SER A 3 8.84 0.23 11.83
N ALA A 4 9.96 0.65 12.41
CA ALA A 4 10.51 1.98 12.13
C ALA A 4 10.81 2.16 10.64
N LYS A 5 11.31 1.11 9.98
CA LYS A 5 11.61 1.11 8.54
C LYS A 5 10.35 1.23 7.70
N PHE A 6 9.26 0.56 8.08
CA PHE A 6 7.94 0.75 7.46
C PHE A 6 7.49 2.20 7.54
N THR A 7 7.52 2.79 8.74
CA THR A 7 7.03 4.16 8.95
C THR A 7 7.86 5.18 8.14
N GLN A 8 9.19 5.00 8.12
CA GLN A 8 10.07 5.82 7.30
C GLN A 8 9.78 5.68 5.80
N THR A 9 9.63 4.44 5.32
CA THR A 9 9.35 4.15 3.91
C THR A 9 7.98 4.68 3.51
N TYR A 10 6.96 4.50 4.35
CA TYR A 10 5.61 5.02 4.15
C TYR A 10 5.60 6.54 3.95
N ASN A 11 6.32 7.25 4.81
CA ASN A 11 6.43 8.71 4.70
C ASN A 11 7.15 9.14 3.42
N LYS A 12 8.22 8.43 3.03
CA LYS A 12 8.94 8.70 1.77
C LYS A 12 8.06 8.43 0.55
N VAL A 13 7.40 7.28 0.49
CA VAL A 13 6.50 6.91 -0.61
C VAL A 13 5.35 7.92 -0.74
N SER A 14 4.79 8.37 0.38
CA SER A 14 3.74 9.39 0.38
C SER A 14 4.25 10.72 -0.19
N LYS A 15 5.42 11.20 0.27
CA LYS A 15 6.05 12.41 -0.25
C LYS A 15 6.40 12.32 -1.74
N MET A 16 6.88 11.15 -2.19
CA MET A 16 7.13 10.89 -3.60
C MET A 16 5.84 11.01 -4.41
N GLY A 17 4.74 10.42 -3.94
CA GLY A 17 3.42 10.55 -4.59
C GLY A 17 2.96 12.00 -4.70
N GLU A 18 3.15 12.80 -3.65
CA GLU A 18 2.85 14.25 -3.66
C GLU A 18 3.74 15.01 -4.66
N LYS A 19 5.05 14.75 -4.65
CA LYS A 19 6.04 15.35 -5.59
C LYS A 19 5.68 15.04 -7.03
N LEU A 20 5.36 13.78 -7.35
CA LEU A 20 4.98 13.38 -8.70
C LEU A 20 3.69 14.05 -9.15
N LYS A 21 2.68 14.09 -8.27
CA LYS A 21 1.40 14.75 -8.56
C LYS A 21 1.60 16.25 -8.81
N ALA A 22 2.38 16.93 -7.97
CA ALA A 22 2.70 18.34 -8.14
C ALA A 22 3.48 18.62 -9.44
N ALA A 23 4.34 17.69 -9.85
CA ALA A 23 5.12 17.76 -11.08
C ALA A 23 4.37 17.26 -12.33
N GLY A 24 3.12 16.80 -12.20
CA GLY A 24 2.36 16.20 -13.31
C GLY A 24 2.98 14.93 -13.88
N LYS A 25 3.84 14.24 -13.11
CA LYS A 25 4.54 13.02 -13.53
C LYS A 25 3.73 11.77 -13.22
N THR A 26 3.89 10.76 -14.07
CA THR A 26 3.31 9.43 -13.84
C THR A 26 3.96 8.77 -12.61
N GLY A 27 3.12 8.28 -11.70
CA GLY A 27 3.53 7.55 -10.52
C GLY A 27 3.50 6.04 -10.66
N PRO A 28 3.57 5.32 -9.54
CA PRO A 28 3.46 3.87 -9.51
C PRO A 28 2.18 3.42 -10.22
N SER A 29 2.26 2.27 -10.87
CA SER A 29 1.12 1.62 -11.51
C SER A 29 -0.01 1.34 -10.51
N ASN A 30 -1.22 1.14 -11.02
CA ASN A 30 -2.38 0.84 -10.17
C ASN A 30 -2.14 -0.39 -9.28
N ASP A 31 -1.50 -1.44 -9.81
CA ASP A 31 -1.25 -2.66 -9.05
C ASP A 31 -0.22 -2.44 -7.93
N GLU A 32 0.86 -1.68 -8.19
CA GLU A 32 1.84 -1.27 -7.17
C GLU A 32 1.18 -0.45 -6.05
N GLN A 33 0.28 0.49 -6.39
CA GLN A 33 -0.48 1.26 -5.41
C GLN A 33 -1.41 0.38 -4.57
N LEU A 34 -2.08 -0.60 -5.19
CA LEU A 34 -2.96 -1.54 -4.50
C LEU A 34 -2.17 -2.46 -3.56
N HIS A 35 -0.99 -2.91 -3.97
CA HIS A 35 -0.09 -3.68 -3.11
C HIS A 35 0.42 -2.89 -1.91
N LEU A 36 0.88 -1.64 -2.12
CA LEU A 36 1.25 -0.75 -1.01
C LEU A 36 0.08 -0.58 -0.02
N TYR A 37 -1.14 -0.36 -0.52
CA TYR A 37 -2.33 -0.25 0.32
C TYR A 37 -2.57 -1.52 1.14
N ALA A 38 -2.63 -2.68 0.49
CA ALA A 38 -2.93 -3.95 1.15
C ALA A 38 -1.87 -4.32 2.20
N TYR A 39 -0.58 -4.19 1.87
CA TYR A 39 0.49 -4.45 2.82
C TYR A 39 0.48 -3.46 3.98
N ALA A 40 0.21 -2.17 3.74
CA ALA A 40 0.10 -1.19 4.81
C ALA A 40 -1.03 -1.54 5.79
N LYS A 41 -2.20 -1.95 5.29
CA LYS A 41 -3.34 -2.36 6.13
C LYS A 41 -2.99 -3.53 7.04
N VAL A 42 -2.37 -4.57 6.47
CA VAL A 42 -1.99 -5.77 7.24
C VAL A 42 -0.84 -5.48 8.20
N ALA A 43 0.19 -4.72 7.79
CA ALA A 43 1.32 -4.35 8.65
C ALA A 43 0.88 -3.51 9.87
N GLN A 44 -0.14 -2.67 9.69
CA GLN A 44 -0.76 -1.90 10.78
C GLN A 44 -1.64 -2.76 11.71
N GLY A 45 -1.85 -4.03 11.38
CA GLY A 45 -2.71 -4.93 12.15
C GLY A 45 -4.19 -4.63 11.98
N GLN A 46 -4.60 -4.01 10.86
CA GLN A 46 -6.02 -3.77 10.60
C GLN A 46 -6.71 -5.10 10.29
N ASP A 47 -7.83 -5.34 10.97
CA ASP A 47 -8.66 -6.50 10.72
C ASP A 47 -9.47 -6.32 9.44
N PHE A 48 -9.29 -7.25 8.50
CA PHE A 48 -10.06 -7.29 7.27
C PHE A 48 -11.53 -7.62 7.52
N SER A 49 -11.87 -8.37 8.57
CA SER A 49 -13.26 -8.74 8.88
C SER A 49 -14.13 -7.51 9.18
N ALA A 50 -13.52 -6.46 9.74
CA ALA A 50 -14.14 -5.16 10.02
C ALA A 50 -14.12 -4.21 8.80
N ALA A 51 -13.52 -4.61 7.67
CA ALA A 51 -13.45 -3.77 6.48
C ALA A 51 -14.83 -3.57 5.87
N LYS A 52 -15.25 -2.31 5.73
CA LYS A 52 -16.52 -1.96 5.08
C LYS A 52 -16.47 -2.34 3.61
N LYS A 53 -17.44 -3.16 3.17
CA LYS A 53 -17.60 -3.50 1.76
C LYS A 53 -17.91 -2.23 0.95
N PRO A 54 -17.15 -1.96 -0.12
CA PRO A 54 -17.40 -0.81 -0.99
C PRO A 54 -18.71 -1.00 -1.77
N GLY A 55 -19.34 0.12 -2.14
CA GLY A 55 -20.57 0.12 -2.93
C GLY A 55 -20.33 -0.35 -4.37
N MET A 56 -21.41 -0.73 -5.07
CA MET A 56 -21.32 -1.33 -6.42
C MET A 56 -20.64 -0.43 -7.46
N PHE A 57 -20.77 0.89 -7.31
CA PHE A 57 -20.18 1.89 -8.21
C PHE A 57 -18.80 2.40 -7.76
N ASP A 58 -18.31 2.00 -6.59
CA ASP A 58 -16.99 2.38 -6.09
C ASP A 58 -15.92 1.40 -6.60
N LEU A 59 -15.52 1.57 -7.87
CA LEU A 59 -14.55 0.70 -8.52
C LEU A 59 -13.18 0.74 -7.82
N THR A 60 -12.76 1.91 -7.36
CA THR A 60 -11.48 2.11 -6.66
C THR A 60 -11.49 1.47 -5.29
N GLY A 61 -12.55 1.69 -4.50
CA GLY A 61 -12.73 1.04 -3.22
C GLY A 61 -12.81 -0.47 -3.36
N LYS A 62 -13.51 -0.96 -4.39
CA LYS A 62 -13.58 -2.40 -4.71
C LYS A 62 -12.20 -2.99 -5.01
N ALA A 63 -11.38 -2.32 -5.81
CA ALA A 63 -10.02 -2.78 -6.10
C ALA A 63 -9.16 -2.85 -4.83
N LYS A 64 -9.19 -1.80 -4.00
CA LYS A 64 -8.49 -1.75 -2.70
C LYS A 64 -8.95 -2.84 -1.74
N TYR A 65 -10.26 -3.02 -1.61
CA TYR A 65 -10.88 -4.05 -0.79
C TYR A 65 -10.47 -5.44 -1.25
N ASN A 66 -10.53 -5.71 -2.56
CA ASN A 66 -10.17 -7.01 -3.13
C ASN A 66 -8.68 -7.32 -2.94
N LYS A 67 -7.77 -6.37 -3.18
CA LYS A 67 -6.34 -6.61 -2.97
C LYS A 67 -6.02 -6.79 -1.48
N TRP A 68 -6.65 -6.04 -0.59
CA TRP A 68 -6.48 -6.26 0.85
C TRP A 68 -7.01 -7.63 1.28
N LYS A 69 -8.18 -8.04 0.77
CA LYS A 69 -8.73 -9.39 0.97
C LYS A 69 -7.75 -10.47 0.54
N GLU A 70 -7.19 -10.36 -0.66
CA GLU A 70 -6.22 -11.31 -1.21
C GLU A 70 -5.00 -11.47 -0.30
N VAL A 71 -4.41 -10.37 0.16
CA VAL A 71 -3.23 -10.41 1.04
C VAL A 71 -3.57 -10.98 2.42
N ALA A 72 -4.77 -10.66 2.95
CA ALA A 72 -5.24 -11.17 4.23
C ALA A 72 -5.56 -12.68 4.17
N ASP A 73 -6.30 -13.11 3.15
CA ASP A 73 -6.66 -14.52 2.90
C ASP A 73 -5.42 -15.39 2.63
N ALA A 74 -4.35 -14.81 2.07
CA ALA A 74 -3.06 -15.48 1.90
C ALA A 74 -2.32 -15.75 3.22
N GLY A 75 -2.88 -15.36 4.37
CA GLY A 75 -2.27 -15.57 5.68
C GLY A 75 -1.03 -14.71 5.93
N THR A 76 -0.92 -13.57 5.23
CA THR A 76 0.23 -12.66 5.40
C THR A 76 0.23 -12.11 6.83
N SER A 77 1.28 -12.40 7.59
CA SER A 77 1.46 -11.82 8.92
C SER A 77 1.79 -10.31 8.86
N GLN A 78 1.59 -9.60 9.99
CA GLN A 78 1.96 -8.17 10.07
C GLN A 78 3.43 -7.95 9.69
N LYS A 79 4.34 -8.82 10.15
CA LYS A 79 5.77 -8.74 9.84
C LYS A 79 6.04 -8.96 8.35
N GLN A 80 5.43 -9.96 7.72
CA GLN A 80 5.61 -10.20 6.30
C GLN A 80 5.05 -9.06 5.45
N ALA A 81 3.92 -8.47 5.86
CA ALA A 81 3.36 -7.31 5.19
C ALA A 81 4.26 -6.07 5.34
N ASP A 82 4.86 -5.88 6.51
CA ASP A 82 5.86 -4.84 6.76
C ASP A 82 7.06 -4.98 5.80
N ASP A 83 7.68 -6.16 5.79
CA ASP A 83 8.85 -6.46 4.95
C ASP A 83 8.52 -6.28 3.45
N LYS A 84 7.34 -6.74 3.00
CA LYS A 84 6.87 -6.57 1.61
C LYS A 84 6.59 -5.11 1.27
N TYR A 85 5.98 -4.35 2.18
CA TYR A 85 5.72 -2.92 1.97
C TYR A 85 7.04 -2.15 1.83
N VAL A 86 8.01 -2.43 2.71
CA VAL A 86 9.32 -1.78 2.67
C VAL A 86 10.04 -2.09 1.36
N ALA A 87 10.10 -3.36 0.96
CA ALA A 87 10.75 -3.76 -0.29
C ALA A 87 10.13 -3.05 -1.51
N LEU A 88 8.80 -3.09 -1.64
CA LEU A 88 8.11 -2.42 -2.74
C LEU A 88 8.27 -0.90 -2.68
N GLY A 89 8.17 -0.31 -1.49
CA GLY A 89 8.32 1.13 -1.29
C GLY A 89 9.71 1.63 -1.68
N GLU A 90 10.77 0.92 -1.28
CA GLU A 90 12.16 1.25 -1.66
C GLU A 90 12.37 1.13 -3.18
N GLU A 91 11.81 0.10 -3.82
CA GLU A 91 11.86 -0.05 -5.27
C GLU A 91 11.18 1.11 -6.01
N LEU A 92 9.98 1.52 -5.56
CA LEU A 92 9.24 2.63 -6.16
C LEU A 92 9.94 3.97 -5.94
N LEU A 93 10.54 4.18 -4.78
CA LEU A 93 11.34 5.37 -4.52
C LEU A 93 12.56 5.43 -5.45
N ALA A 94 13.26 4.32 -5.66
CA ALA A 94 14.38 4.26 -6.60
C ALA A 94 13.97 4.52 -8.06
N LYS A 95 12.77 4.10 -8.46
CA LYS A 95 12.21 4.34 -9.81
C LYS A 95 11.75 5.77 -10.02
N HIS A 96 11.05 6.34 -9.03
CA HIS A 96 10.26 7.57 -9.22
C HIS A 96 10.78 8.80 -8.46
N ASP A 97 11.53 8.64 -7.38
CA ASP A 97 12.07 9.73 -6.55
C ASP A 97 13.52 10.07 -6.90
N LYS A 98 13.81 10.17 -8.21
CA LYS A 98 15.05 10.76 -8.71
C LYS A 98 15.00 12.30 -8.68
#